data_AF-A0A3G2S7G1-F1
#
_entry.id   AF-A0A3G2S7G1-F1
#
_cell.length_a   1.000
_cell.length_b   1.000
_cell.length_c   1.000
_cell.angle_alpha   90.00
_cell.angle_beta   90.00
_cell.angle_gamma   90.00
#
_symmetry.space_group_name_H-M   'P 1'
#
loop_
_entity.id
_entity.type
_entity.pdbx_description
1 polymer ?
#
loop_
_entity_poly.entity_id
_entity_poly.type
_entity_poly.pdbx_seq_one_letter_code
_entity_poly.pdbx_strand_id
1 'polypeptide(L)'
;MMPPPLFSVADMRVADRHVVRKAAMLVGLGNYSHPTTRHSIGQYCLSPLIHRAEAHDAALRAEVARRVARLSPDAQTFELPVPAATEPFRPVAASKGWLARVSVLLDAAPPKGDAARRSPHFRMHAYPYVLYDLVLYIPRMLMNVNGKGVAAARALYPELAVSDTLLVHDELQRAFGKVSFKHGGKRATSLG
;
A
#
# COMPACT_ATOMS: atom_id res chain seq x y z
N MET A 1 6.59 21.11 9.45
CA MET A 1 6.32 21.02 8.00
C MET A 1 5.37 19.86 7.77
N MET A 2 4.22 20.09 7.11
CA MET A 2 3.28 19.02 6.75
C MET A 2 3.88 18.15 5.64
N PRO A 3 3.63 16.82 5.60
CA PRO A 3 4.01 16.01 4.46
C PRO A 3 3.21 16.47 3.22
N PRO A 4 3.77 16.34 2.01
CA PRO A 4 3.04 16.71 0.80
C PRO A 4 1.84 15.77 0.63
N PRO A 5 0.73 16.26 0.03
CA PRO A 5 -0.50 15.49 -0.12
C PRO A 5 -0.27 14.21 -0.93
N LEU A 6 -0.93 13.12 -0.54
CA LEU A 6 -0.85 11.83 -1.24
C LEU A 6 -1.62 11.85 -2.55
N PHE A 7 -2.66 12.66 -2.65
CA PHE A 7 -3.45 12.81 -3.86
C PHE A 7 -3.26 14.20 -4.47
N SER A 8 -2.78 14.22 -5.70
CA SER A 8 -3.28 15.16 -6.69
C SER A 8 -4.14 14.32 -7.63
N VAL A 9 -5.45 14.59 -7.69
CA VAL A 9 -6.35 13.95 -8.65
C VAL A 9 -5.94 14.45 -10.03
N ALA A 10 -4.99 13.77 -10.63
CA ALA A 10 -4.63 13.94 -12.02
C ALA A 10 -5.35 12.84 -12.79
N ASP A 11 -6.15 13.22 -13.77
CA ASP A 11 -6.52 12.32 -14.86
C ASP A 11 -5.22 11.89 -15.56
N MET A 12 -4.73 10.71 -15.21
CA MET A 12 -3.45 10.21 -15.70
C MET A 12 -3.63 9.61 -17.08
N ARG A 13 -2.77 10.04 -18.02
CA ARG A 13 -2.75 9.54 -19.41
C ARG A 13 -2.36 8.04 -19.45
N VAL A 14 -2.89 7.31 -20.44
CA VAL A 14 -3.26 5.87 -20.40
C VAL A 14 -2.33 4.94 -21.20
N ALA A 15 -1.24 4.37 -20.70
CA ALA A 15 -0.26 3.68 -21.59
C ALA A 15 -0.76 2.48 -22.45
N ASP A 16 -1.83 1.83 -22.02
CA ASP A 16 -2.50 0.65 -22.61
C ASP A 16 -3.90 0.52 -21.99
N ARG A 17 -3.99 0.84 -20.69
CA ARG A 17 -5.23 1.02 -19.92
C ARG A 17 -5.13 2.25 -19.01
N HIS A 18 -6.28 2.77 -18.60
CA HIS A 18 -6.32 3.98 -17.79
C HIS A 18 -5.64 3.74 -16.44
N VAL A 19 -4.97 4.77 -15.92
CA VAL A 19 -4.32 4.71 -14.62
C VAL A 19 -5.16 5.49 -13.63
N VAL A 20 -5.50 4.87 -12.50
CA VAL A 20 -6.15 5.55 -11.38
C VAL A 20 -5.16 5.66 -10.23
N ARG A 21 -5.13 6.81 -9.57
CA ARG A 21 -4.28 7.04 -8.40
C ARG A 21 -5.06 6.77 -7.11
N LYS A 22 -4.46 6.03 -6.18
CA LYS A 22 -5.01 5.74 -4.85
C LYS A 22 -3.91 5.89 -3.79
N ALA A 23 -4.29 5.99 -2.53
CA ALA A 23 -3.33 6.02 -1.43
C ALA A 23 -3.88 5.23 -0.25
N ALA A 24 -2.97 4.71 0.56
CA ALA A 24 -3.30 3.94 1.75
C ALA A 24 -2.20 4.09 2.81
N MET A 25 -2.57 3.90 4.06
CA MET A 25 -1.63 3.81 5.17
C MET A 25 -1.50 2.37 5.65
N LEU A 26 -0.28 1.85 5.69
CA LEU A 26 0.05 0.57 6.30
C LEU A 26 0.72 0.83 7.64
N VAL A 27 0.14 0.28 8.71
CA VAL A 27 0.66 0.44 10.06
C VAL A 27 1.20 -0.88 10.58
N GLY A 28 2.48 -0.90 10.91
CA GLY A 28 3.12 -2.05 11.55
C GLY A 28 2.99 -1.92 13.06
N LEU A 29 2.08 -2.68 13.68
CA LEU A 29 1.96 -2.70 15.13
C LEU A 29 3.09 -3.53 15.74
N GLY A 30 3.58 -3.05 16.87
CA GLY A 30 4.64 -3.70 17.63
C GLY A 30 4.89 -3.03 18.97
N ASN A 31 5.77 -3.64 19.74
CA ASN A 31 6.29 -3.02 20.95
C ASN A 31 7.72 -2.54 20.69
N TYR A 32 7.90 -1.22 20.68
CA TYR A 32 9.19 -0.60 20.43
C TYR A 32 10.27 -1.03 21.44
N SER A 33 9.91 -1.30 22.71
CA SER A 33 10.89 -1.72 23.73
C SER A 33 11.32 -3.19 23.59
N HIS A 34 10.52 -4.00 22.88
CA HIS A 34 10.74 -5.44 22.72
C HIS A 34 10.64 -5.84 21.24
N PRO A 35 11.57 -5.36 20.42
CA PRO A 35 11.45 -5.45 18.98
C PRO A 35 11.62 -6.90 18.49
N THR A 36 12.41 -7.75 19.16
CA THR A 36 12.61 -9.15 18.73
C THR A 36 11.47 -10.11 19.06
N THR A 37 10.35 -9.63 19.59
CA THR A 37 9.22 -10.48 19.99
C THR A 37 8.24 -10.72 18.84
N ARG A 38 7.47 -11.82 18.90
CA ARG A 38 6.36 -12.10 17.96
C ARG A 38 5.38 -10.93 17.86
N HIS A 39 5.21 -10.22 18.97
CA HIS A 39 4.33 -9.07 19.08
C HIS A 39 4.75 -7.87 18.23
N SER A 40 6.00 -7.84 17.78
CA SER A 40 6.55 -6.76 16.96
C SER A 40 6.62 -7.09 15.48
N ILE A 41 6.14 -8.27 15.06
CA ILE A 41 6.23 -8.73 13.66
C ILE A 41 5.65 -7.71 12.67
N GLY A 42 4.58 -7.00 13.05
CA GLY A 42 3.96 -5.97 12.21
C GLY A 42 4.94 -4.86 11.84
N GLN A 43 5.84 -4.47 12.74
CA GLN A 43 6.88 -3.45 12.48
C GLN A 43 7.93 -3.96 11.49
N TYR A 44 8.36 -5.21 11.63
CA TYR A 44 9.41 -5.81 10.80
C TYR A 44 8.99 -6.05 9.36
N CYS A 45 7.72 -6.36 9.13
CA CYS A 45 7.23 -6.69 7.80
C CYS A 45 7.20 -5.48 6.85
N LEU A 46 7.20 -4.24 7.37
CA LEU A 46 7.02 -3.05 6.53
C LEU A 46 8.26 -2.70 5.69
N SER A 47 9.48 -2.84 6.20
CA SER A 47 10.69 -2.52 5.41
C SER A 47 10.87 -3.47 4.22
N PRO A 48 10.77 -4.81 4.35
CA PRO A 48 10.77 -5.71 3.21
C PRO A 48 9.62 -5.44 2.23
N LEU A 49 8.46 -4.97 2.71
CA LEU A 49 7.34 -4.61 1.85
C LEU A 49 7.68 -3.47 0.89
N ILE A 50 8.45 -2.46 1.32
CA ILE A 50 8.91 -1.36 0.46
C ILE A 50 9.72 -1.94 -0.71
N HIS A 51 10.72 -2.77 -0.43
CA HIS A 51 11.54 -3.38 -1.47
C HIS A 51 10.73 -4.26 -2.42
N ARG A 52 9.74 -5.00 -1.90
CA ARG A 52 8.83 -5.79 -2.75
C ARG A 52 7.93 -4.89 -3.62
N ALA A 53 7.50 -3.76 -3.11
CA ALA A 53 6.71 -2.79 -3.85
C ALA A 53 7.53 -2.16 -4.99
N GLU A 54 8.78 -1.75 -4.72
CA GLU A 54 9.72 -1.25 -5.74
C GLU A 54 9.99 -2.29 -6.83
N ALA A 55 10.31 -3.52 -6.45
CA ALA A 55 10.56 -4.61 -7.39
C ALA A 55 9.32 -4.93 -8.24
N HIS A 56 8.13 -4.90 -7.64
CA HIS A 56 6.87 -5.12 -8.35
C HIS A 56 6.58 -4.00 -9.35
N ASP A 57 6.72 -2.74 -8.93
CA ASP A 57 6.51 -1.57 -9.80
C ASP A 57 7.43 -1.63 -11.03
N ALA A 58 8.72 -1.86 -10.81
CA ALA A 58 9.70 -2.00 -11.89
C ALA A 58 9.36 -3.14 -12.85
N ALA A 59 8.99 -4.31 -12.32
CA ALA A 59 8.62 -5.47 -13.12
C ALA A 59 7.36 -5.22 -13.96
N LEU A 60 6.33 -4.60 -13.38
CA LEU A 60 5.10 -4.29 -14.08
C LEU A 60 5.33 -3.24 -15.17
N ARG A 61 6.07 -2.17 -14.90
CA ARG A 61 6.41 -1.15 -15.89
C ARG A 61 7.18 -1.72 -17.07
N ALA A 62 8.17 -2.58 -16.81
CA ALA A 62 8.90 -3.28 -17.86
C ALA A 62 7.99 -4.18 -18.72
N GLU A 63 7.02 -4.85 -18.08
CA GLU A 63 6.02 -5.64 -18.79
C GLU A 63 5.08 -4.79 -19.65
N VAL A 64 4.63 -3.62 -19.15
CA VAL A 64 3.83 -2.68 -19.94
C VAL A 64 4.64 -2.15 -21.12
N ALA A 65 5.89 -1.73 -20.90
CA ALA A 65 6.77 -1.26 -21.98
C ALA A 65 6.95 -2.32 -23.09
N ARG A 66 7.14 -3.59 -22.72
CA ARG A 66 7.21 -4.70 -23.68
C ARG A 66 5.91 -4.90 -24.46
N ARG A 67 4.75 -4.69 -23.85
CA ARG A 67 3.45 -4.79 -24.55
C ARG A 67 3.28 -3.63 -25.52
N VAL A 68 3.54 -2.42 -25.07
CA VAL A 68 3.46 -1.20 -25.88
C VAL A 68 4.38 -1.27 -27.10
N ALA A 69 5.62 -1.75 -26.93
CA ALA A 69 6.57 -1.92 -28.04
C ALA A 69 6.13 -2.94 -29.11
N ARG A 70 5.13 -3.79 -28.84
CA ARG A 70 4.56 -4.74 -29.81
C ARG A 70 3.31 -4.23 -30.51
N LEU A 71 2.80 -3.06 -30.13
CA LEU A 71 1.63 -2.46 -30.77
C LEU A 71 2.02 -1.87 -32.14
N SER A 72 1.02 -1.68 -33.01
CA SER A 72 1.20 -0.94 -34.26
C SER A 72 1.72 0.48 -33.96
N PRO A 73 2.57 1.08 -34.82
CA PRO A 73 3.01 2.47 -34.65
C PRO A 73 1.87 3.48 -34.52
N ASP A 74 0.72 3.19 -35.15
CA ASP A 74 -0.49 4.04 -35.11
C ASP A 74 -1.36 3.78 -33.87
N ALA A 75 -0.99 2.81 -33.03
CA ALA A 75 -1.73 2.53 -31.82
C ALA A 75 -1.59 3.68 -30.83
N GLN A 76 -2.72 4.10 -30.26
CA GLN A 76 -2.70 5.10 -29.22
C GLN A 76 -1.99 4.55 -27.99
N THR A 77 -0.85 5.14 -27.65
CA THR A 77 -0.06 4.82 -26.47
C THR A 77 0.10 6.09 -25.64
N PHE A 78 0.38 5.92 -24.36
CA PHE A 78 0.56 7.06 -23.47
C PHE A 78 1.64 6.74 -22.44
N GLU A 79 2.09 7.75 -21.71
CA GLU A 79 3.12 7.58 -20.70
C GLU A 79 2.51 7.10 -19.38
N LEU A 80 3.12 6.08 -18.78
CA LEU A 80 2.80 5.72 -17.40
C LEU A 80 3.28 6.85 -16.47
N PRO A 81 2.52 7.17 -15.41
CA PRO A 81 2.94 8.17 -14.43
C PRO A 81 4.30 7.83 -13.83
N VAL A 82 5.18 8.83 -13.73
CA VAL A 82 6.46 8.69 -13.05
C VAL A 82 6.17 8.39 -11.57
N PRO A 83 6.71 7.30 -10.99
CA PRO A 83 6.52 7.01 -9.58
C PRO A 83 7.24 8.07 -8.74
N ALA A 84 6.64 8.47 -7.62
CA ALA A 84 7.36 9.33 -6.68
C ALA A 84 8.55 8.54 -6.10
N ALA A 85 9.66 9.23 -5.85
CA ALA A 85 10.84 8.63 -5.24
C ALA A 85 10.46 8.01 -3.88
N THR A 86 10.97 6.81 -3.61
CA THR A 86 10.80 6.16 -2.32
C THR A 86 11.41 7.03 -1.23
N GLU A 87 10.60 7.35 -0.22
CA GLU A 87 11.06 8.03 0.98
C GLU A 87 11.31 6.96 2.05
N PRO A 88 12.56 6.72 2.49
CA PRO A 88 12.84 5.71 3.50
C PRO A 88 12.27 6.10 4.86
N PHE A 89 12.24 5.15 5.79
CA PHE A 89 11.74 5.40 7.15
C PHE A 89 12.51 6.54 7.81
N ARG A 90 11.79 7.62 8.11
CA ARG A 90 12.30 8.77 8.88
C ARG A 90 11.49 8.95 10.15
N PRO A 91 12.11 9.40 11.26
CA PRO A 91 11.39 9.72 12.47
C PRO A 91 10.46 10.92 12.23
N VAL A 92 9.25 10.85 12.79
CA VAL A 92 8.27 11.94 12.75
C VAL A 92 7.78 12.21 14.17
N ALA A 93 8.23 13.34 14.72
CA ALA A 93 7.99 13.70 16.11
C ALA A 93 6.49 13.86 16.42
N ALA A 94 5.74 14.47 15.49
CA ALA A 94 4.30 14.72 15.63
C ALA A 94 3.49 13.42 15.85
N SER A 95 3.88 12.33 15.20
CA SER A 95 3.21 11.03 15.34
C SER A 95 3.91 10.05 16.28
N LYS A 96 5.04 10.45 16.89
CA LYS A 96 5.85 9.58 17.76
C LYS A 96 6.14 8.21 17.10
N GLY A 97 6.68 8.22 15.88
CA GLY A 97 7.03 7.01 15.16
C GLY A 97 7.92 7.27 13.94
N TRP A 98 8.01 6.28 13.06
CA TRP A 98 8.68 6.41 11.77
C TRP A 98 7.68 6.32 10.63
N LEU A 99 7.91 7.11 9.59
CA LEU A 99 7.14 7.09 8.36
C LEU A 99 8.06 6.85 7.17
N ALA A 100 7.62 6.01 6.25
CA ALA A 100 8.19 5.84 4.92
C ALA A 100 7.10 6.00 3.87
N ARG A 101 7.49 6.25 2.62
CA ARG A 101 6.59 6.32 1.48
C ARG A 101 7.15 5.57 0.30
N VAL A 102 6.27 4.87 -0.41
CA VAL A 102 6.60 4.20 -1.68
C VAL A 102 5.39 4.28 -2.60
N SER A 103 5.63 4.50 -3.89
CA SER A 103 4.59 4.39 -4.92
C SER A 103 4.73 3.06 -5.63
N VAL A 104 3.62 2.37 -5.88
CA VAL A 104 3.63 1.11 -6.63
C VAL A 104 2.48 1.06 -7.63
N LEU A 105 2.82 0.80 -8.89
CA LEU A 105 1.84 0.50 -9.93
C LEU A 105 1.37 -0.94 -9.77
N LEU A 106 0.06 -1.13 -9.71
CA LEU A 106 -0.61 -2.44 -9.66
C LEU A 106 -1.47 -2.64 -10.90
N ASP A 107 -1.60 -3.89 -11.33
CA ASP A 107 -2.56 -4.28 -12.35
C ASP A 107 -3.86 -4.74 -11.69
N ALA A 108 -4.96 -4.00 -11.86
CA ALA A 108 -6.25 -4.42 -11.31
C ALA A 108 -6.92 -5.52 -12.14
N ALA A 109 -6.38 -5.88 -13.31
CA ALA A 109 -6.97 -6.94 -14.10
C ALA A 109 -6.80 -8.29 -13.39
N PRO A 110 -7.84 -9.14 -13.39
CA PRO A 110 -7.73 -10.48 -12.87
C PRO A 110 -6.58 -11.24 -13.55
N PRO A 111 -5.87 -12.15 -12.88
CA PRO A 111 -4.81 -12.92 -13.51
C PRO A 111 -5.34 -13.80 -14.66
N LYS A 112 -4.46 -14.30 -15.52
CA LYS A 112 -4.85 -15.27 -16.55
C LYS A 112 -5.43 -16.53 -15.88
N GLY A 113 -6.53 -17.06 -16.43
CA GLY A 113 -7.23 -18.23 -15.89
C GLY A 113 -8.28 -17.91 -14.81
N ASP A 114 -8.35 -16.66 -14.35
CA ASP A 114 -9.39 -16.24 -13.39
C ASP A 114 -10.81 -16.43 -13.96
N ALA A 115 -11.76 -16.84 -13.13
CA ALA A 115 -13.16 -17.00 -13.52
C ALA A 115 -13.78 -15.71 -14.06
N ALA A 116 -13.37 -14.54 -13.54
CA ALA A 116 -13.83 -13.24 -14.02
C ALA A 116 -13.48 -13.01 -15.51
N ARG A 117 -12.36 -13.56 -15.99
CA ARG A 117 -11.97 -13.46 -17.42
C ARG A 117 -12.83 -14.31 -18.34
N ARG A 118 -13.53 -15.32 -17.82
CA ARG A 118 -14.42 -16.21 -18.59
C ARG A 118 -15.84 -15.65 -18.73
N SER A 119 -16.16 -14.56 -18.02
CA SER A 119 -17.47 -13.90 -18.12
C SER A 119 -17.67 -13.31 -19.53
N PRO A 120 -18.86 -13.46 -20.14
CA PRO A 120 -19.21 -12.80 -21.41
C PRO A 120 -19.09 -11.27 -21.37
N HIS A 121 -19.21 -10.69 -20.17
CA HIS A 121 -19.12 -9.25 -19.91
C HIS A 121 -17.69 -8.79 -19.58
N PHE A 122 -16.69 -9.70 -19.58
CA PHE A 122 -15.32 -9.32 -19.31
C PHE A 122 -14.80 -8.34 -20.37
N ARG A 123 -14.27 -7.20 -19.92
CA ARG A 123 -13.63 -6.20 -20.78
C ARG A 123 -12.32 -5.78 -20.14
N MET A 124 -11.20 -6.05 -20.80
CA MET A 124 -9.87 -5.78 -20.24
C MET A 124 -9.65 -4.29 -19.94
N HIS A 125 -10.21 -3.39 -20.76
CA HIS A 125 -10.13 -1.94 -20.57
C HIS A 125 -10.88 -1.43 -19.33
N ALA A 126 -11.81 -2.22 -18.78
CA ALA A 126 -12.55 -1.87 -17.56
C ALA A 126 -11.70 -2.03 -16.29
N TYR A 127 -10.53 -2.66 -16.38
CA TYR A 127 -9.62 -2.87 -15.25
C TYR A 127 -8.41 -1.94 -15.37
N PRO A 128 -8.36 -0.82 -14.63
CA PRO A 128 -7.24 0.11 -14.71
C PRO A 128 -5.93 -0.47 -14.18
N TYR A 129 -4.84 0.22 -14.49
CA TYR A 129 -3.68 0.21 -13.61
C TYR A 129 -3.96 1.11 -12.40
N VAL A 130 -3.52 0.70 -11.22
CA VAL A 130 -3.68 1.50 -10.00
C VAL A 130 -2.32 1.92 -9.49
N LEU A 131 -2.01 3.21 -9.52
CA LEU A 131 -0.84 3.74 -8.83
C LEU A 131 -1.22 3.97 -7.37
N TYR A 132 -0.68 3.16 -6.46
CA TYR A 132 -0.87 3.30 -5.02
C TYR A 132 0.30 4.07 -4.39
N ASP A 133 0.00 5.20 -3.76
CA ASP A 133 0.91 5.87 -2.82
C ASP A 133 0.72 5.27 -1.43
N LEU A 134 1.69 4.48 -0.99
CA LEU A 134 1.66 3.83 0.31
C LEU A 134 2.42 4.66 1.33
N VAL A 135 1.76 4.99 2.43
CA VAL A 135 2.39 5.52 3.65
C VAL A 135 2.59 4.38 4.62
N LEU A 136 3.84 4.08 4.98
CA LEU A 136 4.15 3.03 5.94
C LEU A 136 4.49 3.67 7.28
N TYR A 137 3.81 3.27 8.35
CA TYR A 137 3.96 3.84 9.68
C TYR A 137 4.33 2.78 10.72
N ILE A 138 5.38 3.07 11.49
CA ILE A 138 5.81 2.27 12.64
C ILE A 138 5.68 3.15 13.90
N PRO A 139 4.74 2.85 14.82
CA PRO A 139 4.63 3.57 16.09
C PRO A 139 5.86 3.32 16.97
N ARG A 140 6.41 4.39 17.57
CA ARG A 140 7.47 4.31 18.59
C ARG A 140 6.85 4.43 19.98
N MET A 141 5.93 3.52 20.30
CA MET A 141 5.20 3.53 21.56
C MET A 141 5.02 2.11 22.11
N LEU A 142 4.57 2.04 23.36
CA LEU A 142 4.13 0.78 23.96
C LEU A 142 2.86 0.29 23.25
N MET A 143 2.73 -1.03 23.10
CA MET A 143 1.65 -1.60 22.30
C MET A 143 0.26 -1.13 22.73
N ASN A 144 0.01 -1.08 24.05
CA ASN A 144 -1.28 -0.69 24.62
C ASN A 144 -1.71 0.74 24.23
N VAL A 145 -0.79 1.59 23.79
CA VAL A 145 -1.07 3.00 23.44
C VAL A 145 -0.81 3.33 21.97
N ASN A 146 -0.44 2.36 21.13
CA ASN A 146 -0.17 2.56 19.69
C ASN A 146 -1.28 3.34 18.95
N GLY A 147 -2.53 3.23 19.40
CA GLY A 147 -3.66 3.98 18.84
C GLY A 147 -3.46 5.51 18.80
N LYS A 148 -2.77 6.12 19.79
CA LYS A 148 -2.49 7.56 19.79
C LYS A 148 -1.54 7.96 18.65
N GLY A 149 -0.54 7.13 18.38
CA GLY A 149 0.47 7.36 17.33
C GLY A 149 -0.13 7.15 15.95
N VAL A 150 -0.97 6.12 15.81
CA VAL A 150 -1.73 5.88 14.57
C VAL A 150 -2.67 7.04 14.26
N ALA A 151 -3.42 7.52 15.25
CA ALA A 151 -4.29 8.69 15.09
C ALA A 151 -3.49 9.94 14.68
N ALA A 152 -2.36 10.20 15.35
CA ALA A 152 -1.49 11.31 15.03
C ALA A 152 -0.83 11.17 13.65
N ALA A 153 -0.44 9.97 13.23
CA ALA A 153 0.09 9.72 11.89
C ALA A 153 -0.97 9.96 10.81
N ARG A 154 -2.20 9.48 11.02
CA ARG A 154 -3.32 9.72 10.09
C ARG A 154 -3.70 11.19 10.01
N ALA A 155 -3.58 11.95 11.11
CA ALA A 155 -3.82 13.38 11.10
C ALA A 155 -2.83 14.17 10.20
N LEU A 156 -1.66 13.59 9.88
CA LEU A 156 -0.73 14.17 8.91
C LEU A 156 -1.18 13.97 7.45
N TYR A 157 -2.12 13.05 7.21
CA TYR A 157 -2.68 12.69 5.91
C TYR A 157 -4.22 12.73 5.98
N PRO A 158 -4.82 13.93 6.16
CA PRO A 158 -6.26 14.09 6.34
C PRO A 158 -7.11 13.52 5.19
N GLU A 159 -6.51 13.36 4.02
CA GLU A 159 -7.11 12.73 2.84
C GLU A 159 -7.37 11.22 3.00
N LEU A 160 -6.70 10.55 3.94
CA LEU A 160 -6.88 9.11 4.17
C LEU A 160 -8.03 8.84 5.14
N ALA A 161 -9.02 8.11 4.65
CA ALA A 161 -10.09 7.59 5.49
C ALA A 161 -9.59 6.39 6.31
N VAL A 162 -10.39 5.99 7.31
CA VAL A 162 -10.11 4.78 8.11
C VAL A 162 -10.10 3.53 7.23
N SER A 163 -10.95 3.50 6.19
CA SER A 163 -10.99 2.41 5.20
C SER A 163 -9.70 2.27 4.40
N ASP A 164 -8.88 3.32 4.33
CA ASP A 164 -7.60 3.34 3.61
C ASP A 164 -6.43 2.95 4.52
N THR A 165 -6.71 2.54 5.76
CA THR A 165 -5.70 2.15 6.74
C THR A 165 -5.71 0.63 6.98
N LEU A 166 -4.57 -0.01 6.76
CA LEU A 166 -4.35 -1.42 7.05
C LEU A 166 -3.43 -1.56 8.27
N LEU A 167 -3.87 -2.30 9.26
CA LEU A 167 -3.05 -2.68 10.41
C LEU A 167 -2.42 -4.05 10.18
N VAL A 168 -1.10 -4.12 10.32
CA VAL A 168 -0.32 -5.35 10.30
C VAL A 168 0.08 -5.68 11.73
N HIS A 169 -0.37 -6.82 12.24
CA HIS A 169 -0.10 -7.26 13.62
C HIS A 169 -0.03 -8.79 13.70
N ASP A 170 0.46 -9.30 14.83
CA ASP A 170 0.45 -10.73 15.15
C ASP A 170 -0.94 -11.24 15.53
N GLU A 171 -1.22 -12.51 15.24
CA GLU A 171 -2.46 -13.17 15.62
C GLU A 171 -2.15 -14.50 16.30
N LEU A 172 -2.53 -14.63 17.58
CA LEU A 172 -2.23 -15.80 18.40
C LEU A 172 -3.08 -17.01 18.03
N GLN A 173 -4.29 -16.80 17.49
CA GLN A 173 -5.20 -17.89 17.14
C GLN A 173 -4.83 -18.60 15.84
N ARG A 174 -3.79 -18.14 15.13
CA ARG A 174 -3.41 -18.67 13.81
C ARG A 174 -2.13 -19.48 13.91
N ALA A 175 -2.08 -20.54 13.10
CA ALA A 175 -0.86 -21.30 12.91
C ALA A 175 0.26 -20.41 12.37
N PHE A 176 1.49 -20.69 12.78
CA PHE A 176 2.67 -19.96 12.34
C PHE A 176 2.78 -19.92 10.81
N GLY A 177 3.14 -18.76 10.24
CA GLY A 177 3.26 -18.55 8.80
C GLY A 177 1.93 -18.35 8.05
N LYS A 178 0.77 -18.45 8.71
CA LYS A 178 -0.52 -18.14 8.09
C LYS A 178 -0.82 -16.65 8.17
N VAL A 179 -1.23 -16.07 7.04
CA VAL A 179 -1.64 -14.66 6.91
C VAL A 179 -3.11 -14.62 6.49
N SER A 180 -3.84 -13.64 7.00
CA SER A 180 -5.24 -13.40 6.63
C SER A 180 -5.53 -11.92 6.58
N PHE A 181 -6.48 -11.53 5.74
CA PHE A 181 -7.04 -10.18 5.73
C PHE A 181 -8.38 -10.18 6.46
N LYS A 182 -8.60 -9.16 7.30
CA LYS A 182 -9.86 -8.96 8.01
C LYS A 182 -10.28 -7.51 7.82
N HIS A 183 -11.53 -7.29 7.41
CA HIS A 183 -12.12 -5.97 7.30
C HIS A 183 -13.11 -5.78 8.46
N GLY A 184 -12.83 -4.82 9.34
CA GLY A 184 -13.61 -4.61 10.56
C GLY A 184 -13.42 -5.70 11.61
N GLY A 185 -13.45 -5.31 12.89
CA GLY A 185 -13.34 -6.25 14.01
C GLY A 185 -13.17 -5.53 15.34
N LYS A 186 -13.76 -6.07 16.41
CA LYS A 186 -13.44 -5.63 17.78
C LYS A 186 -12.05 -6.17 18.16
N ARG A 187 -11.27 -5.38 18.91
CA ARG A 187 -10.06 -5.88 19.60
C ARG A 187 -10.48 -7.07 20.47
N ALA A 188 -9.74 -8.18 20.41
CA ALA A 188 -9.78 -9.21 21.43
C ALA A 188 -9.05 -8.68 22.68
N THR A 189 -9.64 -7.70 23.35
CA THR A 189 -9.32 -7.20 24.69
C THR A 189 -10.24 -6.00 24.94
N SER A 190 -11.39 -6.27 25.55
CA SER A 190 -12.09 -5.27 26.35
C SER A 190 -11.22 -4.97 27.57
N LEU A 191 -10.68 -3.76 27.65
CA LEU A 191 -10.26 -3.20 28.93
C LEU A 191 -11.35 -2.21 29.32
N GLY A 192 -12.09 -2.57 30.38
CA GLY A 192 -12.80 -1.60 31.19
C GLY A 192 -11.84 -0.76 32.03
#